data_AF-A0A938NXX2-F1
#
_entry.id   AF-A0A938NXX2-F1
#
_cell.length_a   1.000
_cell.length_b   1.000
_cell.length_c   1.000
_cell.angle_alpha   90.00
_cell.angle_beta   90.00
_cell.angle_gamma   90.00
#
_symmetry.space_group_name_H-M   'P 1'
#
loop_
_entity.id
_entity.type
_entity.pdbx_description
1 polymer ?
#
loop_
_entity_poly.entity_id
_entity_poly.type
_entity_poly.pdbx_seq_one_letter_code
_entity_poly.pdbx_strand_id
1 'polypeptide(L)'
;MQKKKGQEMNEDNVKCAHACRNTCAMLSQALREETDMVRFYEVLKAECDYPDVHSMLQELIEARSRSVLMINQKLNELRARAEILDGVISSFDSEGGSH
;
A
#
# COMPACT_ATOMS: atom_id res chain seq x y z
N MET A 1 38.38 -2.94 -4.40
CA MET A 1 37.26 -2.09 -4.85
C MET A 1 36.22 -2.98 -5.54
N GLN A 2 35.10 -3.29 -4.87
CA GLN A 2 33.95 -3.93 -5.52
C GLN A 2 32.70 -3.15 -5.14
N LYS A 3 31.95 -2.77 -6.17
CA LYS A 3 30.84 -1.82 -6.17
C LYS A 3 29.58 -2.45 -5.57
N LYS A 4 28.80 -1.58 -4.93
CA LYS A 4 27.44 -1.74 -4.41
C LYS A 4 26.53 -2.58 -5.32
N LYS A 5 25.68 -3.43 -4.72
CA LYS A 5 24.36 -3.73 -5.27
C LYS A 5 23.35 -3.51 -4.14
N GLY A 6 22.64 -2.38 -4.23
CA GLY A 6 21.52 -2.06 -3.35
C GLY A 6 20.44 -3.12 -3.52
N GLN A 7 19.80 -3.50 -2.42
CA GLN A 7 18.66 -4.40 -2.43
C GLN A 7 17.54 -3.76 -3.25
N GLU A 8 17.28 -4.33 -4.42
CA GLU A 8 16.04 -4.14 -5.17
C GLU A 8 14.90 -4.65 -4.28
N MET A 9 14.02 -3.75 -3.85
CA MET A 9 12.75 -4.14 -3.23
C MET A 9 11.97 -4.96 -4.24
N ASN A 10 11.68 -6.20 -3.87
CA ASN A 10 11.06 -7.18 -4.74
C ASN A 10 9.59 -6.78 -5.01
N GLU A 11 9.31 -6.30 -6.22
CA GLU A 11 7.97 -5.92 -6.71
C GLU A 11 7.06 -7.15 -6.97
N ASP A 12 7.57 -8.37 -6.80
CA ASP A 12 6.94 -9.62 -7.24
C ASP A 12 5.91 -10.24 -6.28
N ASN A 13 5.39 -9.51 -5.29
CA ASN A 13 4.34 -10.06 -4.43
C ASN A 13 3.12 -9.15 -4.20
N VAL A 14 2.87 -8.24 -5.15
CA VAL A 14 1.59 -7.53 -5.20
C VAL A 14 0.70 -8.24 -6.21
N LYS A 15 -0.08 -9.22 -5.75
CA LYS A 15 -1.12 -9.88 -6.56
C LYS A 15 -2.21 -8.86 -6.92
N CYS A 16 -2.06 -8.20 -8.06
CA CYS A 16 -3.05 -7.28 -8.60
C CYS A 16 -3.31 -7.61 -10.05
N ALA A 17 -4.57 -7.42 -10.48
CA ALA A 17 -4.99 -7.63 -11.85
C ALA A 17 -4.13 -6.76 -12.78
N HIS A 18 -3.76 -7.30 -13.94
CA HIS A 18 -2.91 -6.61 -14.91
C HIS A 18 -3.44 -5.20 -15.26
N ALA A 19 -4.76 -5.06 -15.42
CA ALA A 19 -5.43 -3.78 -15.72
C ALA A 19 -5.31 -2.72 -14.60
N CYS A 20 -5.08 -3.14 -13.36
CA CYS A 20 -4.96 -2.27 -12.19
C CYS A 20 -3.56 -2.31 -11.55
N ARG A 21 -2.58 -3.01 -12.16
CA ARG A 21 -1.24 -3.22 -11.58
C ARG A 21 -0.55 -1.90 -11.23
N ASN A 22 -0.62 -0.92 -12.13
CA ASN A 22 -0.04 0.40 -11.89
C ASN A 22 -0.76 1.14 -10.75
N THR A 23 -2.09 1.11 -10.71
CA THR A 23 -2.88 1.71 -9.63
C THR A 23 -2.60 1.04 -8.28
N CYS A 24 -2.48 -0.28 -8.24
CA CYS A 24 -2.10 -1.02 -7.04
C CYS A 24 -0.70 -0.66 -6.54
N ALA A 25 0.27 -0.55 -7.45
CA ALA A 25 1.63 -0.16 -7.11
C ALA A 25 1.65 1.27 -6.52
N MET A 26 0.92 2.21 -7.15
CA MET A 26 0.81 3.58 -6.68
C MET A 26 0.08 3.69 -5.34
N LEU A 27 -1.02 2.95 -5.13
CA LEU A 27 -1.70 2.91 -3.83
C LEU A 27 -0.84 2.25 -2.75
N SER A 28 -0.03 1.25 -3.10
CA SER A 28 0.92 0.64 -2.17
C SER A 28 2.03 1.62 -1.78
N GLN A 29 2.48 2.45 -2.73
CA GLN A 29 3.43 3.53 -2.44
C GLN A 29 2.80 4.60 -1.55
N ALA A 30 1.59 5.06 -1.87
CA ALA A 30 0.87 6.02 -1.05
C ALA A 30 0.63 5.50 0.38
N LEU A 31 0.33 4.21 0.55
CA LEU A 31 0.20 3.58 1.87
C LEU A 31 1.50 3.68 2.68
N ARG A 32 2.65 3.43 2.04
CA ARG A 32 3.97 3.53 2.69
C ARG A 32 4.25 4.98 3.10
N GLU A 33 4.05 5.92 2.20
CA GLU A 33 4.27 7.35 2.46
C GLU A 33 3.39 7.87 3.59
N GLU A 34 2.11 7.52 3.61
CA GLU A 34 1.20 7.89 4.71
C GLU A 34 1.62 7.28 6.05
N THR A 35 2.08 6.02 6.05
CA THR A 35 2.56 5.34 7.27
C THR A 35 3.84 5.99 7.79
N ASP A 36 4.78 6.35 6.90
CA ASP A 36 6.02 7.00 7.27
C ASP A 36 5.77 8.42 7.80
N MET A 37 4.79 9.14 7.24
CA MET A 37 4.38 10.44 7.75
C MET A 37 3.75 10.37 9.15
N VAL A 38 2.95 9.34 9.44
CA VAL A 38 2.43 9.10 10.81
C VAL A 38 3.59 8.96 11.79
N ARG A 39 4.56 8.08 11.50
CA ARG A 39 5.74 7.86 12.35
C ARG A 39 6.56 9.13 12.53
N PHE A 40 6.73 9.90 11.46
CA PHE A 40 7.44 11.17 11.54
C PHE A 40 6.77 12.15 12.50
N TYR A 41 5.45 12.29 12.45
CA TYR A 41 4.72 13.14 13.39
C TYR A 41 4.73 12.59 14.83
N GLU A 42 4.71 11.28 15.02
CA GLU A 42 4.88 10.67 16.35
C GLU A 42 6.24 11.01 16.97
N VAL A 43 7.32 10.96 16.17
CA VAL A 43 8.67 11.35 16.61
C VAL A 43 8.72 12.84 16.95
N LEU A 44 8.21 13.71 16.06
CA LEU A 44 8.17 15.15 16.34
C LEU A 44 7.36 15.48 17.61
N LYS A 45 6.27 14.77 17.83
CA LYS A 45 5.43 14.92 19.01
C LYS A 45 6.22 14.54 20.27
N ALA A 46 6.99 13.46 20.22
CA ALA A 46 7.82 13.02 21.35
C ALA A 46 8.98 13.99 21.70
N GLU A 47 9.39 14.86 20.78
CA GLU A 47 10.46 15.84 20.98
C GLU A 47 9.97 17.22 21.49
N CYS A 48 8.66 17.46 21.51
CA CYS A 48 8.09 18.77 21.81
C CYS A 48 7.12 18.73 23.00
N ASP A 49 7.46 19.38 24.11
CA ASP A 49 6.60 19.42 25.30
C ASP A 49 5.52 20.52 25.26
N TYR A 50 5.42 21.28 24.15
CA TYR A 50 4.48 22.39 24.06
C TYR A 50 3.05 21.88 23.76
N PRO A 51 2.06 22.12 24.65
CA PRO A 51 0.74 21.48 24.56
C PRO A 51 -0.02 21.73 23.25
N ASP A 52 0.05 22.95 22.71
CA ASP A 52 -0.68 23.31 21.49
C ASP A 52 -0.07 22.61 20.27
N VAL A 53 1.27 22.47 20.23
CA VAL A 53 1.97 21.72 19.18
C VAL A 53 1.65 20.24 19.28
N HIS A 54 1.56 19.70 20.50
CA HIS A 54 1.13 18.33 20.75
C HIS A 54 -0.26 18.04 20.22
N SER A 55 -1.21 18.95 20.46
CA SER A 55 -2.59 18.85 19.96
C SER A 55 -2.63 18.92 18.43
N MET A 56 -1.92 19.88 17.83
CA MET A 56 -1.78 20.00 16.38
C MET A 56 -1.20 18.73 15.75
N LEU A 57 -0.11 18.18 16.31
CA LEU A 57 0.51 16.95 15.81
C LEU A 57 -0.41 15.74 15.97
N GLN A 58 -1.17 15.67 17.06
CA GLN A 58 -2.16 14.62 17.29
C GLN A 58 -3.25 14.63 16.21
N GLU A 59 -3.79 15.80 15.86
CA GLU A 59 -4.78 15.94 14.78
C GLU A 59 -4.22 15.47 13.42
N LEU A 60 -2.97 15.81 13.13
CA LEU A 60 -2.29 15.36 11.91
C LEU A 60 -2.08 13.84 11.89
N ILE A 61 -1.64 13.25 13.00
CA ILE A 61 -1.47 11.79 13.16
C ILE A 61 -2.80 11.08 12.91
N GLU A 62 -3.90 11.57 13.48
CA GLU A 62 -5.21 10.95 13.31
C GLU A 62 -5.73 11.07 11.87
N ALA A 63 -5.54 12.21 11.22
CA ALA A 63 -5.93 12.41 9.83
C ALA A 63 -5.18 11.47 8.87
N ARG A 64 -3.87 11.33 9.06
CA ARG A 64 -3.02 10.43 8.27
C ARG A 64 -3.34 8.96 8.57
N SER A 65 -3.57 8.61 9.82
CA SER A 65 -3.98 7.25 10.22
C SER A 65 -5.30 6.82 9.57
N ARG A 66 -6.28 7.73 9.47
CA ARG A 66 -7.52 7.46 8.70
C ARG A 66 -7.23 7.21 7.22
N SER A 67 -6.30 7.96 6.64
CA SER A 67 -5.88 7.79 5.24
C SER A 67 -5.19 6.45 5.01
N VAL A 68 -4.30 6.02 5.92
CA VAL A 68 -3.67 4.68 5.91
C VAL A 68 -4.72 3.58 5.87
N LEU A 69 -5.71 3.63 6.77
CA LEU A 69 -6.79 2.62 6.82
C LEU A 69 -7.61 2.60 5.53
N MET A 70 -7.96 3.76 4.99
CA MET A 70 -8.71 3.87 3.75
C MET A 70 -7.94 3.28 2.56
N ILE A 71 -6.65 3.63 2.41
CA ILE A 71 -5.82 3.12 1.31
C ILE A 71 -5.65 1.60 1.43
N ASN A 72 -5.41 1.09 2.65
CA ASN A 72 -5.30 -0.34 2.89
C ASN A 72 -6.58 -1.09 2.50
N GLN A 73 -7.75 -0.57 2.91
CA GLN A 73 -9.04 -1.15 2.53
C GLN A 73 -9.21 -1.19 1.01
N LYS A 74 -8.87 -0.10 0.30
CA LYS A 74 -8.96 -0.05 -1.16
C LYS A 74 -7.99 -0.98 -1.87
N LEU A 75 -6.78 -1.16 -1.33
CA LEU A 75 -5.85 -2.18 -1.83
C LEU A 75 -6.42 -3.59 -1.67
N ASN A 76 -7.05 -3.90 -0.54
CA ASN A 76 -7.66 -5.22 -0.33
C ASN A 76 -8.86 -5.44 -1.26
N GLU A 77 -9.70 -4.43 -1.49
CA GLU A 77 -10.78 -4.50 -2.48
C GLU A 77 -10.26 -4.76 -3.90
N LEU A 78 -9.16 -4.10 -4.30
CA LEU A 78 -8.55 -4.31 -5.63
C LEU A 78 -7.95 -5.70 -5.78
N ARG A 79 -7.28 -6.21 -4.73
CA ARG A 79 -6.72 -7.58 -4.71
C ARG A 79 -7.82 -8.62 -4.81
N ALA A 80 -8.90 -8.49 -4.02
CA ALA A 80 -10.03 -9.41 -4.06
C ALA A 80 -10.70 -9.45 -5.44
N ARG A 81 -10.86 -8.29 -6.10
CA ARG A 81 -11.39 -8.22 -7.48
C ARG A 81 -10.45 -8.89 -8.47
N ALA A 82 -9.13 -8.76 -8.29
CA ALA A 82 -8.15 -9.42 -9.15
C ALA A 82 -8.23 -10.94 -9.03
N GLU A 83 -8.32 -11.47 -7.82
CA GLU A 83 -8.43 -12.92 -7.57
C GLU A 83 -9.71 -13.52 -8.20
N ILE A 84 -10.83 -12.79 -8.12
CA ILE A 84 -12.07 -13.20 -8.80
C ILE A 84 -11.89 -13.24 -10.32
N LEU A 85 -11.28 -12.20 -10.90
CA LEU A 85 -11.06 -12.13 -12.36
C LEU A 85 -10.12 -13.23 -12.85
N ASP A 86 -9.01 -13.49 -12.14
CA ASP A 86 -8.08 -14.56 -12.50
C ASP A 86 -8.73 -15.95 -12.38
N GLY A 87 -9.58 -16.16 -11.36
CA GLY A 87 -10.37 -17.38 -11.21
C GLY A 87 -11.36 -17.61 -12.35
N VAL A 88 -12.03 -16.54 -12.81
CA VAL A 88 -12.97 -16.60 -13.95
C VAL A 88 -12.22 -16.90 -15.26
N ILE A 89 -11.10 -16.24 -15.53
CA ILE A 89 -10.29 -16.48 -16.74
C ILE A 89 -9.78 -17.93 -16.75
N SER A 90 -9.27 -18.43 -15.61
CA SER A 90 -8.80 -19.81 -15.46
C SER A 90 -9.88 -20.83 -15.80
N SER A 91 -11.14 -20.59 -15.39
CA SER A 91 -12.25 -21.48 -15.71
C SER A 91 -12.64 -21.51 -17.20
N PHE A 92 -12.43 -20.42 -17.95
CA PHE A 92 -12.72 -20.39 -19.39
C PHE A 92 -11.62 -21.03 -20.24
N ASP A 93 -10.34 -20.89 -19.86
CA ASP A 93 -9.22 -21.54 -20.58
C ASP A 93 -9.24 -23.07 -20.45
N SER A 94 -9.86 -23.62 -19.40
CA SER A 94 -10.03 -25.07 -19.23
C SER A 94 -11.08 -25.71 -20.16
N GLU A 95 -11.94 -24.95 -20.83
CA GLU A 95 -12.97 -25.50 -21.74
C GLU A 95 -12.56 -25.49 -23.23
N GLY A 96 -11.39 -24.93 -23.59
CA GLY A 96 -10.95 -24.78 -24.99
C GLY A 96 -9.93 -25.79 -25.51
N GLY A 97 -9.49 -26.77 -24.70
CA GLY A 97 -8.33 -27.59 -25.01
C GLY A 97 -8.49 -29.08 -24.73
N SER A 98 -9.55 -29.72 -25.23
CA SER A 98 -9.64 -31.18 -25.37
C SER A 98 -10.82 -31.59 -26.29
N HIS A 99 -10.65 -31.44 -27.60
CA HIS A 99 -10.93 -32.48 -28.60
C HIS A 99 -10.49 -32.04 -29.99
#